data_AF-A0A842YJA2-F1
#
_entry.id   AF-A0A842YJA2-F1
#
_cell.length_a   1.000
_cell.length_b   1.000
_cell.length_c   1.000
_cell.angle_alpha   90.00
_cell.angle_beta   90.00
_cell.angle_gamma   90.00
#
_symmetry.space_group_name_H-M   'P 1'
#
loop_
_entity.id
_entity.type
_entity.pdbx_description
1 polymer ?
#
loop_
_entity_poly.entity_id
_entity_poly.type
_entity_poly.pdbx_seq_one_letter_code
_entity_poly.pdbx_strand_id
1 'polypeptide(L)' 'MQEPGFVEYIGESVVILGHHNADPDAVGSAQGVKELIERLKPGTVTRIVMPDDISRLSMK' A
#
# COMPACT_ATOMS: atom_id res chain seq x y z
N MET A 1 -18.64 19.52 -13.31
CA MET A 1 -18.02 18.19 -13.27
C MET A 1 -17.59 17.99 -11.83
N GLN A 2 -18.15 16.99 -11.14
CA GLN A 2 -17.79 16.70 -9.75
C GLN A 2 -16.45 15.98 -9.77
N GLU A 3 -15.49 16.38 -8.93
CA GLU A 3 -14.20 15.69 -8.90
C GLU A 3 -14.38 14.24 -8.42
N PRO A 4 -13.64 13.28 -9.00
CA PRO A 4 -13.62 11.90 -8.55
C PRO A 4 -13.36 11.80 -7.05
N GLY A 5 -14.13 10.96 -6.36
CA GLY A 5 -13.84 10.65 -4.96
C GLY A 5 -12.51 9.90 -4.84
N PHE A 6 -11.83 10.02 -3.69
CA PHE A 6 -10.55 9.34 -3.43
C PHE A 6 -10.56 7.83 -3.79
N VAL A 7 -11.70 7.17 -3.56
CA VAL A 7 -11.92 5.75 -3.85
C VAL A 7 -11.72 5.40 -5.33
N GLU A 8 -12.00 6.33 -6.24
CA GLU A 8 -11.83 6.12 -7.69
C GLU A 8 -10.36 6.01 -8.10
N TYR A 9 -9.44 6.54 -7.29
CA TYR A 9 -7.99 6.44 -7.52
C TYR A 9 -7.36 5.18 -6.92
N ILE A 10 -8.11 4.40 -6.13
CA ILE A 10 -7.60 3.14 -5.56
C ILE A 10 -7.63 2.07 -6.66
N GLY A 11 -6.47 1.57 -7.06
CA GLY A 11 -6.34 0.48 -8.03
C GLY A 11 -6.90 -0.86 -7.52
N GLU A 12 -7.02 -1.86 -8.40
CA GLU A 12 -7.40 -3.23 -7.99
C GLU A 12 -6.29 -3.94 -7.18
N SER A 13 -5.05 -3.48 -7.31
CA SER A 13 -3.89 -3.95 -6.56
C SER A 13 -3.05 -2.78 -6.11
N VAL A 14 -2.68 -2.75 -4.83
CA VAL A 14 -1.87 -1.70 -4.22
C VAL A 14 -0.67 -2.32 -3.54
N VAL A 15 0.51 -1.73 -3.77
CA VAL A 15 1.74 -2.09 -3.07
C VAL A 15 2.20 -0.88 -2.25
N ILE A 16 2.31 -1.08 -0.94
CA ILE A 16 2.86 -0.11 0.01
C ILE A 16 4.32 -0.51 0.23
N LEU A 17 5.23 0.38 -0.15
CA LEU A 17 6.67 0.14 -0.03
C LEU A 17 7.22 0.82 1.22
N GLY A 18 7.97 0.06 2.01
CA GLY A 18 8.75 0.57 3.13
C GLY A 18 10.23 0.16 3.01
N HIS A 19 11.07 0.69 3.89
CA HIS A 19 12.46 0.25 4.00
C HIS A 19 12.54 -0.98 4.93
N HIS A 20 13.48 -1.91 4.70
CA HIS A 20 13.66 -3.09 5.56
C HIS A 20 13.92 -2.74 7.04
N ASN A 21 14.60 -1.60 7.27
CA ASN A 21 14.87 -1.06 8.61
C ASN A 21 13.89 0.07 8.99
N ALA A 22 12.65 0.01 8.50
CA ALA A 22 11.60 0.94 8.87
C ALA A 22 11.34 0.87 10.39
N ASP A 23 11.18 2.02 11.02
CA ASP A 23 10.82 2.10 12.43
C ASP A 23 9.36 1.61 12.66
N PRO A 24 8.96 1.37 13.93
CA PRO A 24 7.61 0.91 14.24
C PRO A 24 6.50 1.85 13.76
N ASP A 25 6.76 3.16 13.61
CA ASP A 25 5.75 4.13 13.16
C ASP A 25 5.49 4.01 11.66
N ALA A 26 6.54 3.85 10.86
CA ALA A 26 6.42 3.57 9.43
C ALA A 26 5.72 2.23 9.16
N VAL A 27 6.02 1.20 9.97
CA VAL A 27 5.33 -0.10 9.90
C VAL A 27 3.85 0.04 10.26
N GLY A 28 3.54 0.74 11.36
CA GLY A 28 2.17 0.99 11.80
C GLY A 28 1.37 1.80 10.77
N SER A 29 1.97 2.84 10.20
CA SER A 29 1.38 3.65 9.14
C SER A 29 1.06 2.82 7.90
N ALA A 30 1.98 1.96 7.46
CA ALA A 30 1.75 1.07 6.32
C ALA A 30 0.56 0.11 6.57
N GLN A 31 0.48 -0.44 7.79
CA GLN A 31 -0.64 -1.29 8.20
C GLN A 31 -1.97 -0.52 8.24
N GLY A 32 -1.98 0.69 8.80
CA GLY A 32 -3.17 1.54 8.85
C GLY A 32 -3.68 1.93 7.47
N VAL A 33 -2.78 2.27 6.53
CA VAL A 33 -3.14 2.56 5.14
C VAL A 33 -3.70 1.32 4.45
N LYS A 34 -3.10 0.14 4.67
CA LYS A 34 -3.62 -1.12 4.13
C LYS A 34 -5.06 -1.36 4.57
N GLU A 35 -5.33 -1.30 5.87
CA GLU A 35 -6.68 -1.51 6.41
C GLU A 35 -7.67 -0.47 5.92
N LEU A 36 -7.25 0.79 5.79
CA LEU A 36 -8.09 1.85 5.25
C LEU A 36 -8.50 1.56 3.80
N ILE A 37 -7.54 1.17 2.95
CA ILE A 37 -7.80 0.82 1.54
C ILE A 37 -8.76 -0.37 1.44
N GLU A 38 -8.52 -1.42 2.21
CA GLU A 38 -9.36 -2.63 2.20
C GLU A 38 -10.79 -2.36 2.70
N ARG A 39 -10.98 -1.37 3.59
CA ARG A 39 -12.31 -0.90 4.02
C ARG A 39 -12.99 0.00 3.00
N LEU A 40 -12.24 0.90 2.35
CA LEU A 40 -12.78 1.85 1.38
C LEU A 40 -13.14 1.20 0.04
N LYS A 41 -12.36 0.21 -0.41
CA LYS A 41 -12.59 -0.53 -1.66
C LYS A 41 -12.41 -2.04 -1.43
N PRO A 42 -13.47 -2.72 -0.91
CA PRO A 42 -13.46 -4.16 -0.72
C PRO A 42 -13.09 -4.90 -2.01
N GLY A 43 -12.16 -5.85 -1.92
CA GLY A 43 -11.65 -6.60 -3.07
C GLY A 43 -10.32 -6.08 -3.64
N THR A 44 -9.84 -4.92 -3.19
CA THR A 44 -8.49 -4.45 -3.52
C THR A 44 -7.43 -5.35 -2.89
N VAL A 45 -6.49 -5.87 -3.68
CA VAL A 45 -5.36 -6.66 -3.17
C VAL A 45 -4.26 -5.71 -2.68
N THR A 46 -4.13 -5.54 -1.37
CA THR A 46 -3.12 -4.63 -0.80
C THR A 46 -1.99 -5.40 -0.13
N ARG A 47 -0.74 -5.09 -0.50
CA ARG A 47 0.47 -5.73 0.05
C ARG A 47 1.42 -4.67 0.61
N ILE A 48 2.00 -4.96 1.76
CA ILE A 48 3.09 -4.18 2.33
C ILE A 48 4.37 -4.94 2.05
N VAL A 49 5.36 -4.27 1.45
CA VAL A 49 6.66 -4.87 1.15
C VAL A 49 7.76 -3.96 1.68
N MET A 50 8.65 -4.53 2.49
CA MET A 50 9.79 -3.84 3.08
C MET A 50 11.07 -4.55 2.63
N PRO A 51 11.46 -4.42 1.35
CA PRO A 51 12.62 -5.13 0.84
C PRO A 51 13.92 -4.48 1.34
N ASP A 52 14.98 -5.28 1.39
CA ASP A 52 16.33 -4.76 1.63
C ASP A 52 16.78 -3.80 0.50
N ASP A 53 16.31 -4.05 -0.73
CA ASP A 53 16.57 -3.25 -1.93
C ASP A 53 15.36 -3.34 -2.89
N ILE A 54 14.95 -2.23 -3.49
CA ILE A 54 13.83 -2.15 -4.45
C ILE A 54 14.06 -3.08 -5.65
N SER A 55 15.31 -3.32 -6.04
CA SER A 55 15.70 -4.22 -7.14
C SER A 55 15.23 -5.67 -6.93
N ARG A 56 15.10 -6.11 -5.66
CA ARG A 56 14.59 -7.46 -5.33
C ARG A 56 13.10 -7.62 -5.62
N LEU A 57 12.34 -6.53 -5.77
CA LEU A 57 10.94 -6.57 -6.17
C LEU A 57 10.74 -6.78 -7.68
N SER A 58 11.79 -6.58 -8.48
CA SER A 58 11.71 -6.72 -9.94
C SER A 58 12.05 -8.14 -10.42
N MET A 59 12.61 -8.99 -9.57
CA MET A 59 12.92 -10.37 -9.93
C MET A 59 11.61 -11.17 -9.99
N LYS A 60 11.21 -11.46 -11.22
CA LYS A 60 10.06 -12.26 -11.60
C LYS A 60 10.46 -13.71 -11.78
#